data_AF-A0A359AYQ0-F1
#
_entry.id   AF-A0A359AYQ0-F1
#
_cell.length_a   1.000
_cell.length_b   1.000
_cell.length_c   1.000
_cell.angle_alpha   90.00
_cell.angle_beta   90.00
_cell.angle_gamma   90.00
#
_symmetry.space_group_name_H-M   'P 1'
#
loop_
_entity.id
_entity.type
_entity.pdbx_description
1 polymer ?
#
loop_
_entity_poly.entity_id
_entity_poly.type
_entity_poly.pdbx_seq_one_letter_code
_entity_poly.pdbx_strand_id
1 'polypeptide(L)'
;DNCLNPKIKVEAKELLITVLEAIIALKEKQKADYVVNFLLGKETSEIETFSHNELEEFGSGSDESEHIWNAVIRQASLDNYLKKDIENYGILKVTKKGKDFLKKPVSFKIVKEEEEEGDLPDLESESSLASAGGSTGGAADPVLFSMMKDLRKKLSKKLNVPPYVIFQPASLEAMATSYP
;
A
#
# COMPACT_ATOMS: atom_id res chain seq x y z
N ASP A 1 -25.69 -5.83 16.24
CA ASP A 1 -25.07 -4.62 15.69
C ASP A 1 -24.83 -4.54 14.18
N ASN A 2 -24.52 -5.63 13.45
CA ASN A 2 -24.27 -5.56 11.99
C ASN A 2 -25.44 -5.09 11.09
N CYS A 3 -26.60 -4.74 11.64
CA CYS A 3 -27.79 -4.35 10.86
C CYS A 3 -27.92 -2.83 10.64
N LEU A 4 -27.12 -1.99 11.32
CA LEU A 4 -27.31 -0.54 11.32
C LEU A 4 -26.30 0.24 10.46
N ASN A 5 -25.18 -0.36 10.05
CA ASN A 5 -24.20 0.30 9.18
C ASN A 5 -23.85 -0.58 7.95
N PRO A 6 -24.51 -0.37 6.78
CA PRO A 6 -24.23 -1.15 5.59
C PRO A 6 -22.82 -0.82 5.07
N LYS A 7 -21.87 -1.68 5.42
CA LYS A 7 -20.46 -1.53 5.04
C LYS A 7 -20.30 -1.40 3.51
N ILE A 8 -19.83 -0.25 3.05
CA ILE A 8 -19.65 0.04 1.62
C ILE A 8 -18.56 -0.89 1.07
N LYS A 9 -18.92 -1.71 0.08
CA LYS A 9 -17.97 -2.60 -0.59
C LYS A 9 -17.41 -1.90 -1.82
N VAL A 10 -16.09 -1.75 -1.87
CA VAL A 10 -15.36 -1.15 -2.99
C VAL A 10 -14.59 -2.23 -3.73
N GLU A 11 -14.61 -2.17 -5.07
CA GLU A 11 -13.80 -3.06 -5.89
C GLU A 11 -12.31 -2.73 -5.69
N ALA A 12 -11.55 -3.72 -5.21
CA ALA A 12 -10.15 -3.58 -4.81
C ALA A 12 -9.27 -4.62 -5.51
N LYS A 13 -9.73 -5.13 -6.67
CA LYS A 13 -9.00 -6.09 -7.49
C LYS A 13 -7.57 -5.64 -7.78
N GLU A 14 -7.42 -4.42 -8.29
CA GLU A 14 -6.11 -3.86 -8.64
C GLU A 14 -5.23 -3.69 -7.40
N LEU A 15 -5.81 -3.25 -6.28
CA LEU A 15 -5.09 -3.11 -5.01
C LEU A 15 -4.55 -4.46 -4.52
N LEU A 16 -5.35 -5.52 -4.62
CA LEU A 16 -4.91 -6.87 -4.24
C LEU A 16 -3.76 -7.36 -5.12
N ILE A 17 -3.78 -7.06 -6.43
CA ILE A 17 -2.66 -7.39 -7.34
C ILE A 17 -1.38 -6.71 -6.83
N THR A 18 -1.45 -5.40 -6.57
CA THR A 18 -0.30 -4.63 -6.07
C THR A 18 0.24 -5.17 -4.75
N VAL A 19 -0.64 -5.52 -3.80
CA VAL A 19 -0.20 -6.14 -2.52
C VAL A 19 0.51 -7.48 -2.77
N LEU A 20 -0.04 -8.33 -3.63
CA LEU A 20 0.54 -9.64 -3.92
C LEU A 20 1.89 -9.52 -4.63
N GLU A 21 2.03 -8.60 -5.58
CA GLU A 21 3.30 -8.30 -6.27
C GLU A 21 4.35 -7.78 -5.28
N ALA A 22 3.98 -6.83 -4.41
CA ALA A 22 4.88 -6.30 -3.39
C ALA A 22 5.38 -7.39 -2.43
N ILE A 23 4.51 -8.28 -1.95
CA ILE A 23 4.91 -9.39 -1.06
C ILE A 23 5.88 -10.36 -1.77
N ILE A 24 5.68 -10.60 -3.08
CA ILE A 24 6.56 -11.43 -3.89
C ILE A 24 7.92 -10.74 -4.10
N ALA A 25 7.93 -9.45 -4.41
CA ALA A 25 9.16 -8.65 -4.54
C ALA A 25 9.97 -8.64 -3.24
N LEU A 26 9.28 -8.53 -2.11
CA LEU A 26 9.83 -8.62 -0.75
C LEU A 26 10.16 -10.06 -0.30
N LYS A 27 10.10 -11.03 -1.22
CA LYS A 27 10.46 -12.45 -1.01
C LYS A 27 9.68 -13.14 0.10
N GLU A 28 8.46 -12.69 0.40
CA GLU A 28 7.57 -13.29 1.40
C GLU A 28 8.20 -13.35 2.82
N LYS A 29 9.01 -12.33 3.16
CA LYS A 29 9.77 -12.24 4.43
C LYS A 29 9.33 -11.11 5.36
N GLN A 30 8.34 -10.32 4.94
CA GLN A 30 7.97 -9.09 5.63
C GLN A 30 6.58 -9.17 6.27
N LYS A 31 6.40 -8.37 7.32
CA LYS A 31 5.12 -8.22 8.04
C LYS A 31 4.18 -7.28 7.29
N ALA A 32 2.91 -7.25 7.71
CA ALA A 32 1.89 -6.39 7.11
C ALA A 32 2.30 -4.91 7.12
N ASP A 33 2.73 -4.38 8.26
CA ASP A 33 3.10 -2.97 8.42
C ASP A 33 4.24 -2.56 7.49
N TYR A 34 5.24 -3.44 7.33
CA TYR A 34 6.35 -3.22 6.40
C TYR A 34 5.86 -3.17 4.95
N VAL A 35 5.00 -4.11 4.55
CA VAL A 35 4.42 -4.14 3.20
C VAL A 35 3.61 -2.86 2.94
N VAL A 36 2.85 -2.39 3.93
CA VAL A 36 2.09 -1.14 3.82
C VAL A 36 3.02 0.07 3.67
N ASN A 37 4.07 0.18 4.48
CA ASN A 37 5.07 1.24 4.36
C ASN A 37 5.78 1.21 3.00
N PHE A 38 6.14 0.03 2.52
CA PHE A 38 6.74 -0.19 1.21
C PHE A 38 5.80 0.26 0.07
N LEU A 39 4.51 -0.08 0.15
CA LEU A 39 3.51 0.34 -0.85
C LEU A 39 3.27 1.84 -0.84
N LEU A 40 3.25 2.46 0.35
CA LEU A 40 3.12 3.91 0.51
C LEU A 40 4.36 4.68 0.05
N GLY A 41 5.51 4.00 -0.10
CA GLY A 41 6.78 4.64 -0.42
C GLY A 41 7.43 5.33 0.77
N LYS A 42 7.09 4.91 1.99
CA LYS A 42 7.71 5.44 3.22
C LYS A 42 9.12 4.85 3.36
N GLU A 43 10.13 5.70 3.37
CA GLU A 43 11.51 5.29 3.63
C GLU A 43 11.71 5.08 5.13
N THR A 44 11.65 3.83 5.57
CA THR A 44 12.00 3.44 6.94
C THR A 44 13.43 2.91 6.98
N SER A 45 14.09 2.98 8.14
CA SER A 45 15.47 2.48 8.28
C SER A 45 15.60 1.01 7.88
N GLU A 46 14.57 0.19 8.08
CA GLU A 46 14.56 -1.20 7.62
C GLU A 46 14.47 -1.29 6.09
N ILE A 47 13.66 -0.45 5.43
CA ILE A 47 13.56 -0.40 3.96
C ILE A 47 14.89 0.02 3.32
N GLU A 48 15.56 1.02 3.88
CA GLU A 48 16.89 1.44 3.41
C GLU A 48 17.95 0.36 3.66
N THR A 49 17.93 -0.27 4.84
CA THR A 49 18.91 -1.33 5.18
C THR A 49 18.84 -2.51 4.23
N PHE A 50 17.64 -2.87 3.78
CA PHE A 50 17.43 -3.95 2.81
C PHE A 50 17.47 -3.47 1.35
N SER A 51 17.72 -2.18 1.12
CA SER A 51 17.69 -1.56 -0.21
C SER A 51 16.38 -1.83 -0.97
N HIS A 52 15.28 -1.99 -0.24
CA HIS A 52 13.96 -2.23 -0.84
C HIS A 52 13.36 -0.96 -1.42
N ASN A 53 13.88 0.23 -1.07
CA ASN A 53 13.53 1.49 -1.73
C ASN A 53 13.94 1.54 -3.22
N GLU A 54 14.88 0.69 -3.65
CA GLU A 54 15.30 0.60 -5.05
C GLU A 54 14.42 -0.33 -5.92
N LEU A 55 13.46 -1.03 -5.31
CA LEU A 55 12.56 -1.94 -6.02
C LEU A 55 11.51 -1.18 -6.82
N GLU A 56 11.11 -1.73 -7.97
CA GLU A 56 10.14 -1.08 -8.87
C GLU A 56 8.75 -0.95 -8.24
N GLU A 57 8.42 -1.85 -7.32
CA GLU A 57 7.15 -1.90 -6.59
C GLU A 57 7.09 -0.95 -5.39
N PHE A 58 8.21 -0.33 -5.00
CA PHE A 58 8.26 0.63 -3.91
C PHE A 58 7.45 1.89 -4.26
N GLY A 59 6.54 2.29 -3.37
CA GLY A 59 5.66 3.44 -3.60
C GLY A 59 4.56 3.22 -4.65
N SER A 60 4.38 1.99 -5.15
CA SER A 60 3.33 1.64 -6.13
C SER A 60 1.90 1.90 -5.62
N GLY A 61 1.71 1.95 -4.31
CA GLY A 61 0.45 2.17 -3.61
C GLY A 61 0.28 3.56 -2.96
N SER A 62 1.19 4.51 -3.24
CA SER A 62 1.15 5.89 -2.73
C SER A 62 -0.12 6.67 -3.09
N ASP A 63 -0.94 6.15 -3.99
CA ASP A 63 -2.21 6.76 -4.38
C ASP A 63 -3.35 6.54 -3.38
N GLU A 64 -3.25 5.52 -2.53
CA GLU A 64 -4.29 5.10 -1.58
C GLU A 64 -3.82 5.31 -0.13
N SER A 65 -4.77 5.32 0.80
CA SER A 65 -4.46 5.51 2.22
C SER A 65 -3.98 4.23 2.90
N GLU A 66 -3.22 4.38 3.99
CA GLU A 66 -2.78 3.28 4.85
C GLU A 66 -3.95 2.39 5.32
N HIS A 67 -5.09 3.00 5.65
CA HIS A 67 -6.31 2.29 6.04
C HIS A 67 -6.82 1.36 4.94
N ILE A 68 -6.77 1.79 3.67
CA ILE A 68 -7.20 0.97 2.54
C ILE A 68 -6.27 -0.23 2.37
N TRP A 69 -4.95 -0.04 2.48
CA TRP A 69 -3.99 -1.15 2.39
C TRP A 69 -4.17 -2.17 3.52
N ASN A 70 -4.41 -1.70 4.74
CA ASN A 70 -4.72 -2.57 5.87
C ASN A 70 -6.03 -3.36 5.64
N ALA A 71 -7.07 -2.69 5.14
CA ALA A 71 -8.34 -3.35 4.79
C ALA A 71 -8.16 -4.42 3.70
N VAL A 72 -7.36 -4.13 2.66
CA VAL A 72 -7.01 -5.08 1.59
C VAL A 72 -6.27 -6.28 2.16
N ILE A 73 -5.22 -6.08 2.95
CA ILE A 73 -4.41 -7.17 3.54
C ILE A 73 -5.28 -8.04 4.45
N ARG A 74 -6.12 -7.42 5.29
CA ARG A 74 -7.06 -8.12 6.18
C ARG A 74 -8.04 -8.97 5.38
N GLN A 75 -8.71 -8.39 4.39
CA GLN A 75 -9.66 -9.10 3.55
C GLN A 75 -8.98 -10.21 2.73
N ALA A 76 -7.78 -9.96 2.21
CA ALA A 76 -6.99 -10.94 1.48
C ALA A 76 -6.57 -12.13 2.36
N SER A 77 -6.28 -11.89 3.63
CA SER A 77 -6.02 -12.95 4.60
C SER A 77 -7.27 -13.77 4.92
N LEU A 78 -8.44 -13.13 5.02
CA LEU A 78 -9.72 -13.83 5.24
C LEU A 78 -10.11 -14.69 4.03
N ASP A 79 -9.94 -14.16 2.83
CA ASP A 79 -10.20 -14.88 1.58
C ASP A 79 -9.09 -15.88 1.20
N ASN A 80 -8.10 -16.08 2.08
CA ASN A 80 -7.03 -17.07 1.93
C ASN A 80 -6.13 -16.83 0.69
N TYR A 81 -6.00 -15.57 0.25
CA TYR A 81 -4.98 -15.15 -0.72
C TYR A 81 -3.63 -14.94 -0.05
N LEU A 82 -3.65 -14.48 1.20
CA LEU A 82 -2.50 -14.32 2.07
C LEU A 82 -2.61 -15.25 3.28
N LYS A 83 -1.48 -15.70 3.79
CA LYS A 83 -1.37 -16.46 5.04
C LYS A 83 -0.32 -15.80 5.92
N LYS A 84 -0.67 -15.57 7.18
CA LYS A 84 0.28 -15.19 8.22
C LYS A 84 1.02 -16.42 8.72
N ASP A 85 2.34 -16.36 8.74
CA ASP A 85 3.18 -17.37 9.35
C ASP A 85 3.23 -17.15 10.87
N ILE A 86 2.58 -18.05 11.61
CA ILE A 86 2.43 -17.95 13.07
C ILE A 86 3.78 -18.22 13.76
N GLU A 87 4.61 -19.08 13.17
CA GLU A 87 5.91 -19.48 13.73
C GLU A 87 6.96 -18.38 13.53
N ASN A 88 6.82 -17.57 12.47
CA ASN A 88 7.76 -16.50 12.12
C ASN A 88 7.19 -15.10 12.41
N TYR A 89 6.56 -14.90 13.57
CA TYR A 89 6.10 -13.58 14.04
C TYR A 89 5.16 -12.82 13.07
N GLY A 90 4.29 -13.54 12.36
CA GLY A 90 3.25 -12.92 11.53
C GLY A 90 3.71 -12.43 10.15
N ILE A 91 4.82 -12.97 9.62
CA ILE A 91 5.25 -12.71 8.23
C ILE A 91 4.13 -13.08 7.26
N LEU A 92 3.91 -12.22 6.26
CA LEU A 92 2.94 -12.46 5.20
C LEU A 92 3.53 -13.34 4.10
N LYS A 93 2.83 -14.43 3.80
CA LYS A 93 3.12 -15.33 2.68
C LYS A 93 1.95 -15.39 1.72
N VAL A 94 2.23 -15.48 0.43
CA VAL A 94 1.24 -15.63 -0.62
C VAL A 94 0.87 -17.09 -0.75
N THR A 95 -0.44 -17.38 -0.64
CA THR A 95 -0.93 -18.75 -0.78
C THR A 95 -0.96 -19.17 -2.25
N LYS A 96 -1.21 -20.46 -2.50
CA LYS A 96 -1.46 -20.95 -3.86
C LYS A 96 -2.61 -20.19 -4.54
N LYS A 97 -3.67 -19.87 -3.78
CA LYS A 97 -4.82 -19.08 -4.25
C LYS A 97 -4.41 -17.65 -4.65
N GLY A 98 -3.53 -17.00 -3.88
CA GLY A 98 -2.96 -15.69 -4.25
C GLY A 98 -2.14 -15.75 -5.54
N LYS A 99 -1.33 -16.79 -5.73
CA LYS A 99 -0.56 -16.99 -6.97
C LYS A 99 -1.46 -17.28 -8.17
N ASP A 100 -2.55 -18.02 -7.98
CA ASP A 100 -3.56 -18.26 -9.03
C ASP A 100 -4.37 -16.99 -9.35
N PHE A 101 -4.63 -16.15 -8.35
CA PHE A 101 -5.28 -14.85 -8.53
C PHE A 101 -4.45 -13.92 -9.44
N LEU A 102 -3.13 -13.84 -9.24
CA LEU A 102 -2.26 -13.06 -10.13
C LEU A 102 -2.32 -13.52 -11.60
N LYS A 103 -2.52 -14.82 -11.85
CA LYS A 103 -2.66 -15.36 -13.21
C LYS A 103 -4.03 -15.10 -13.81
N LYS A 104 -5.08 -15.15 -12.99
CA LYS A 104 -6.48 -14.97 -13.38
C LYS A 104 -7.18 -14.10 -12.35
N PRO A 105 -7.02 -12.77 -12.42
CA PRO A 105 -7.50 -11.89 -11.37
C PRO A 105 -9.02 -11.79 -11.44
N VAL A 106 -9.67 -12.24 -10.37
CA VAL A 106 -11.14 -12.24 -10.21
C VAL A 106 -11.59 -11.00 -9.46
N SER A 107 -12.91 -10.76 -9.40
CA SER A 107 -13.45 -9.66 -8.59
C SER A 107 -13.08 -9.86 -7.13
N PHE A 108 -12.58 -8.79 -6.51
CA PHE A 108 -12.20 -8.74 -5.12
C PHE A 108 -12.72 -7.43 -4.55
N LYS A 109 -13.46 -7.52 -3.45
CA LYS A 109 -14.13 -6.37 -2.84
C LYS A 109 -13.68 -6.27 -1.40
N ILE A 110 -13.23 -5.08 -1.03
CA ILE A 110 -12.96 -4.74 0.36
C ILE A 110 -14.14 -3.98 0.91
N VAL A 111 -14.30 -4.09 2.22
CA VAL A 111 -15.12 -3.15 2.97
C VAL A 111 -14.30 -1.89 3.19
N LYS A 112 -14.79 -0.74 2.72
CA LYS A 112 -14.28 0.55 3.15
C LYS A 112 -14.87 0.82 4.54
N GLU A 113 -14.04 0.72 5.57
CA GLU A 113 -14.40 1.31 6.87
C GLU A 113 -14.33 2.83 6.66
N GLU A 114 -15.50 3.47 6.63
CA GLU A 114 -15.57 4.90 6.89
C GLU A 114 -15.10 5.10 8.33
N GLU A 115 -14.28 6.13 8.56
CA GLU A 115 -13.77 6.52 9.87
C GLU A 115 -14.96 6.88 10.79
N GLU A 116 -15.67 5.89 11.32
CA GLU A 116 -16.38 6.05 12.57
C GLU A 116 -15.35 5.81 13.67
N GLU A 117 -14.89 6.93 14.23
CA GLU A 117 -14.32 7.02 15.56
C GLU A 117 -15.20 6.23 16.55
N GLY A 118 -14.85 4.98 16.82
CA GLY A 118 -15.65 4.16 17.73
C GLY A 118 -15.45 2.66 17.62
N ASP A 119 -14.68 2.14 18.57
CA ASP A 119 -14.85 0.81 19.15
C ASP A 119 -14.45 -0.41 18.28
N LEU A 120 -13.26 -0.96 18.54
CA LEU A 120 -13.09 -2.28 19.19
C LEU A 120 -11.60 -2.68 19.26
N PRO A 121 -11.23 -3.52 20.24
CA PRO A 121 -10.01 -3.35 21.02
C PRO A 121 -8.72 -3.78 20.31
N ASP A 122 -7.75 -2.88 20.42
CA ASP A 122 -6.33 -3.15 20.33
C ASP A 122 -5.96 -4.34 21.23
N LEU A 123 -5.54 -5.42 20.58
CA LEU A 123 -4.78 -6.48 21.24
C LEU A 123 -3.37 -6.40 20.66
N GLU A 124 -2.52 -5.81 21.50
CA GLU A 124 -1.06 -5.92 21.53
C GLU A 124 -0.29 -5.01 20.57
N SER A 125 0.18 -3.86 21.06
CA SER A 125 1.53 -3.79 21.62
C SER A 125 1.88 -2.37 22.08
N GLU A 126 2.09 -2.21 23.40
CA GLU A 126 2.89 -1.13 23.94
C GLU A 126 4.28 -1.08 23.28
N SER A 127 4.68 0.10 22.78
CA SER A 127 6.03 0.64 22.97
C SER A 127 6.15 2.04 22.35
N SER A 128 6.28 3.03 23.24
CA SER A 128 7.15 4.22 23.08
C SER A 128 6.66 5.43 22.26
N LEU A 129 5.92 6.26 22.99
CA LEU A 129 6.06 7.72 23.12
C LEU A 129 7.28 8.40 22.45
N ALA A 130 6.93 9.43 21.65
CA ALA A 130 7.60 10.71 21.41
C ALA A 130 9.02 10.77 20.82
N SER A 131 9.13 11.44 19.66
CA SER A 131 9.88 12.71 19.55
C SER A 131 9.44 13.51 18.32
N ALA A 132 9.03 14.75 18.58
CA ALA A 132 8.89 15.81 17.61
C ALA A 132 10.27 16.30 17.15
N GLY A 133 10.40 16.75 15.89
CA GLY A 133 11.58 17.51 15.47
C GLY A 133 11.80 17.64 13.96
N GLY A 134 11.25 18.71 13.37
CA GLY A 134 11.99 19.65 12.51
C GLY A 134 12.63 19.20 11.19
N SER A 135 11.97 19.58 10.08
CA SER A 135 12.49 20.30 8.89
C SER A 135 13.87 19.93 8.29
N THR A 136 13.90 19.69 6.97
CA THR A 136 14.67 20.49 5.98
C THR A 136 14.45 19.98 4.55
N GLY A 137 14.13 20.90 3.61
CA GLY A 137 14.57 20.78 2.21
C GLY A 137 13.49 20.53 1.14
N GLY A 138 12.92 21.61 0.58
CA GLY A 138 12.19 21.58 -0.69
C GLY A 138 10.68 21.68 -0.53
N ALA A 139 10.12 22.88 -0.72
CA ALA A 139 8.69 23.06 -0.82
C ALA A 139 8.19 22.43 -2.13
N ALA A 140 7.96 21.12 -2.13
CA ALA A 140 7.26 20.45 -3.21
C ALA A 140 5.89 21.12 -3.36
N ASP A 141 5.62 21.71 -4.53
CA ASP A 141 4.34 22.37 -4.78
C ASP A 141 3.23 21.28 -4.82
N PRO A 142 2.34 21.24 -3.81
CA PRO A 142 1.33 20.19 -3.71
C PRO A 142 0.33 20.25 -4.87
N VAL A 143 0.18 21.41 -5.53
CA VAL A 143 -0.68 21.60 -6.70
C VAL A 143 -0.03 20.97 -7.93
N LEU A 144 1.27 21.17 -8.12
CA LEU A 144 2.01 20.58 -9.23
C LEU A 144 2.07 19.05 -9.12
N PHE A 145 2.31 18.52 -7.91
CA PHE A 145 2.28 17.08 -7.67
C PHE A 145 0.91 16.46 -8.01
N SER A 146 -0.17 17.14 -7.62
CA SER A 146 -1.55 16.73 -7.94
C SER A 146 -1.82 16.74 -9.46
N MET A 147 -1.38 17.78 -10.17
CA MET A 147 -1.51 17.86 -11.64
C MET A 147 -0.73 16.76 -12.36
N MET A 148 0.50 16.47 -11.92
CA MET A 148 1.31 15.42 -12.53
C MET A 148 0.75 14.02 -12.23
N LYS A 149 0.17 13.81 -11.04
CA LYS A 149 -0.56 12.59 -10.68
C LYS A 149 -1.78 12.37 -11.58
N ASP A 150 -2.55 13.42 -11.87
CA ASP A 150 -3.69 13.34 -12.80
C ASP A 150 -3.26 13.03 -14.24
N LEU A 151 -2.15 13.63 -14.69
CA LEU A 151 -1.53 13.32 -15.99
C LEU A 151 -1.06 11.87 -16.08
N ARG A 152 -0.37 11.36 -15.04
CA ARG A 152 0.05 9.96 -14.94
C ARG A 152 -1.13 9.01 -15.07
N LYS A 153 -2.24 9.33 -14.39
CA LYS A 153 -3.49 8.55 -14.42
C LYS A 153 -4.18 8.60 -15.79
N LYS A 154 -4.09 9.71 -16.51
CA LYS A 154 -4.60 9.81 -17.90
C LYS A 154 -3.76 8.97 -18.87
N LEU A 155 -2.44 9.02 -18.72
CA LEU A 155 -1.52 8.26 -19.57
C LEU A 155 -1.60 6.75 -19.30
N SER A 156 -1.78 6.34 -18.04
CA SER A 156 -1.93 4.92 -17.65
C SER A 156 -3.15 4.29 -18.30
N LYS A 157 -4.28 5.02 -18.31
CA LYS A 157 -5.50 4.62 -19.02
C LYS A 157 -5.30 4.53 -20.53
N LYS A 158 -4.52 5.45 -21.12
CA LYS A 158 -4.26 5.47 -22.57
C LYS A 158 -3.37 4.31 -23.02
N LEU A 159 -2.36 3.98 -22.21
CA LEU A 159 -1.37 2.94 -22.51
C LEU A 159 -1.76 1.57 -21.96
N ASN A 160 -2.86 1.48 -21.20
CA ASN A 160 -3.35 0.27 -20.55
C ASN A 160 -2.27 -0.42 -19.69
N VAL A 161 -1.43 0.40 -19.05
CA VAL A 161 -0.37 -0.03 -18.12
C VAL A 161 -0.59 0.66 -16.77
N PRO A 162 -0.19 0.06 -15.66
CA PRO A 162 -0.33 0.68 -14.34
C PRO A 162 0.40 2.05 -14.24
N PRO A 163 -0.12 3.02 -13.47
CA PRO A 163 0.43 4.38 -13.41
C PRO A 163 1.91 4.46 -13.03
N TYR A 164 2.38 3.62 -12.11
CA TYR A 164 3.77 3.59 -11.64
C TYR A 164 4.77 3.18 -12.73
N VAL A 165 4.33 2.47 -13.78
CA VAL A 165 5.15 2.10 -14.95
C VAL A 165 5.49 3.32 -15.81
N ILE A 166 4.63 4.35 -15.78
CA ILE A 166 4.85 5.57 -16.55
C ILE A 166 5.84 6.49 -15.84
N PHE A 167 5.61 6.74 -14.54
CA PHE A 167 6.53 7.48 -13.69
C PHE A 167 6.42 7.00 -12.25
N GLN A 168 7.57 6.74 -11.65
CA GLN A 168 7.66 6.45 -10.23
C GLN A 168 7.40 7.71 -9.38
N PRO A 169 6.89 7.55 -8.15
CA PRO A 169 6.58 8.68 -7.26
C PRO A 169 7.80 9.56 -6.96
N ALA A 170 8.98 8.95 -6.75
CA ALA A 170 10.23 9.67 -6.53
C ALA A 170 10.63 10.56 -7.72
N SER A 171 10.36 10.11 -8.95
CA SER A 171 10.59 10.92 -10.15
C SER A 171 9.63 12.11 -10.23
N LEU A 172 8.37 11.95 -9.80
CA LEU A 172 7.38 13.02 -9.74
C LEU A 172 7.74 14.07 -8.69
N GLU A 173 8.19 13.65 -7.52
CA GLU A 173 8.61 14.53 -6.44
C GLU A 173 9.89 15.31 -6.80
N ALA A 174 10.85 14.66 -7.47
CA ALA A 174 12.03 15.33 -8.02
C ALA A 174 11.65 16.39 -9.07
N MET A 175 10.72 16.08 -9.98
CA MET A 175 10.19 17.05 -10.96
C MET A 175 9.40 18.19 -10.32
N ALA A 176 8.69 17.93 -9.21
CA ALA A 176 7.98 18.96 -8.45
C ALA A 176 8.93 19.88 -7.66
N THR A 177 10.15 19.41 -7.38
CA THR A 177 11.16 20.12 -6.58
C THR A 177 12.15 20.87 -7.46
N SER A 178 12.46 20.38 -8.67
CA SER A 178 13.27 21.11 -9.65
C SER A 178 12.38 21.85 -10.65
N TYR A 179 12.14 23.13 -10.39
CA TYR A 179 11.63 24.04 -11.42
C TYR A 179 12.73 24.26 -12.49
N PRO A 180 12.44 24.14 -13.80
CA PRO A 180 13.30 24.73 -14.83
C PRO A 180 13.23 26.27 -14.83
#